data_AF-A0A959P5W5-F1
#
_entry.id   AF-A0A959P5W5-F1
#
_cell.length_a   1.000
_cell.length_b   1.000
_cell.length_c   1.000
_cell.angle_alpha   90.00
_cell.angle_beta   90.00
_cell.angle_gamma   90.00
#
_symmetry.space_group_name_H-M   'P 1'
#
loop_
_entity.id
_entity.type
_entity.pdbx_description
1 polymer ?
#
loop_
_entity_poly.entity_id
_entity_poly.type
_entity_poly.pdbx_seq_one_letter_code
_entity_poly.pdbx_strand_id
1 'polypeptide(L)'
;MKRLLLILFVATWCHASALGQTAPGLFNYQGVARDAAGNTISNQSVGLRFSIHQGTAVGPVFYSETQNTTANDFGLFTTQIGSNGFVNVDWANGPYFLEVEMDANGGTNYQSLGTSQLLSVPYALYAAESGTPGPTGPTGPSGPQGIQGNPGAPGSQGLQGIQGPAGPQGATGPTGDTRWTTSGNDLYNNNTGNIGIGVTNPSAKLDVNGQIKIAGGNPGNGKVLTSDANGLGSWQNPVSAPVFYSLDNNGPTSIPGNVNAYVFASAVSITLTETKRITGSASLPMSTSSSLGPAVPRCGLCYQLGNGTITNFAGGAYSQLQVGSVRSAVPVNGTISLGPGTYNVGYCVYNGTGSATIDSIDYCNGWLMVTDP
;
A
#
# COMPACT_ATOMS: atom_id res chain seq x y z
N MET A 1 28.50 -32.41 57.55
CA MET A 1 27.03 -32.37 57.33
C MET A 1 26.52 -31.02 56.83
N LYS A 2 26.87 -29.87 57.45
CA LYS A 2 26.39 -28.54 57.02
C LYS A 2 26.83 -28.08 55.61
N ARG A 3 28.01 -28.51 55.14
CA ARG A 3 28.50 -28.21 53.77
C ARG A 3 27.84 -29.06 52.67
N LEU A 4 27.34 -30.25 53.01
CA LEU A 4 26.64 -31.14 52.06
C LEU A 4 25.18 -30.70 51.86
N LEU A 5 24.53 -30.21 52.93
CA LEU A 5 23.16 -29.69 52.87
C LEU A 5 23.06 -28.38 52.06
N LEU A 6 24.10 -27.53 52.09
CA LEU A 6 24.13 -26.29 51.31
C LEU A 6 24.26 -26.55 49.80
N ILE A 7 25.03 -27.58 49.41
CA ILE A 7 25.19 -27.98 48.00
C ILE A 7 23.90 -28.63 47.47
N LEU A 8 23.19 -29.41 48.29
CA LEU A 8 21.92 -30.01 47.91
C LEU A 8 20.80 -28.96 47.75
N PHE A 9 20.77 -27.93 48.60
CA PHE A 9 19.75 -26.87 48.55
C PHE A 9 19.96 -25.90 47.37
N VAL A 10 21.21 -25.63 46.98
CA VAL A 10 21.54 -24.81 45.81
C VAL A 10 21.30 -25.56 44.49
N ALA A 11 21.49 -26.89 44.47
CA ALA A 11 21.20 -27.72 43.30
C ALA A 11 19.68 -27.84 43.01
N THR A 12 18.83 -27.85 44.04
CA THR A 12 17.37 -27.94 43.88
C THR A 12 16.67 -26.61 43.57
N TRP A 13 17.36 -25.47 43.70
CA TRP A 13 16.80 -24.13 43.39
C TRP A 13 17.20 -23.60 42.01
N CYS A 14 17.82 -24.43 41.17
CA CYS A 14 18.15 -24.11 39.78
C CYS A 14 17.17 -24.78 38.79
N HIS A 15 15.88 -24.75 39.11
CA HIS A 15 14.81 -24.93 38.12
C HIS A 15 14.20 -23.56 37.85
N ALA A 16 15.01 -22.66 37.26
CA ALA A 16 14.48 -21.45 36.66
C ALA A 16 13.71 -21.88 35.41
N SER A 17 12.39 -21.79 35.47
CA SER A 17 11.51 -21.82 34.32
C SER A 17 12.01 -20.77 33.33
N ALA A 18 12.64 -21.23 32.26
CA ALA A 18 12.89 -20.42 31.08
C ALA A 18 11.52 -20.02 30.53
N LEU A 19 11.07 -18.80 30.83
CA LEU A 19 10.09 -18.12 29.99
C LEU A 19 10.83 -17.69 28.72
N GLY A 20 11.27 -18.68 27.92
CA GLY A 20 11.54 -18.43 26.52
C GLY A 20 10.25 -17.88 25.93
N GLN A 21 10.33 -16.75 25.24
CA GLN A 21 9.21 -16.24 24.47
C GLN A 21 8.84 -17.37 23.49
N THR A 22 7.75 -18.07 23.77
CA THR A 22 7.26 -19.12 22.89
C THR A 22 6.91 -18.43 21.59
N ALA A 23 7.67 -18.71 20.54
CA ALA A 23 7.29 -18.31 19.19
C ALA A 23 5.83 -18.75 19.00
N PRO A 24 4.93 -17.84 18.60
CA PRO A 24 3.53 -18.18 18.45
C PRO A 24 3.41 -19.42 17.55
N GLY A 25 2.76 -20.47 18.04
CA GLY A 25 2.53 -21.71 17.30
C GLY A 25 1.43 -21.55 16.25
N LEU A 26 1.41 -20.42 15.54
CA LEU A 26 0.43 -20.08 14.52
C LEU A 26 1.05 -19.10 13.51
N PHE A 27 0.47 -19.03 12.32
CA PHE A 27 0.90 -18.08 11.29
C PHE A 27 -0.29 -17.50 10.53
N ASN A 28 -0.14 -16.26 10.05
CA ASN A 28 -1.23 -15.58 9.34
C ASN A 28 -1.38 -16.15 7.92
N TYR A 29 -2.63 -16.25 7.48
CA TYR A 29 -3.01 -16.57 6.11
C TYR A 29 -4.01 -15.52 5.60
N GLN A 30 -3.81 -15.09 4.36
CA GLN A 30 -4.72 -14.18 3.68
C GLN A 30 -5.06 -14.75 2.30
N GLY A 31 -6.33 -14.72 1.94
CA GLY A 31 -6.82 -15.20 0.67
C GLY A 31 -8.00 -14.38 0.17
N VAL A 32 -8.31 -14.54 -1.12
CA VAL A 32 -9.50 -13.96 -1.75
C VAL A 32 -10.44 -15.10 -2.12
N ALA A 33 -11.61 -15.13 -1.49
CA ALA A 33 -12.66 -16.11 -1.74
C ALA A 33 -13.38 -15.81 -3.07
N ARG A 34 -13.42 -16.81 -3.95
CA ARG A 34 -14.13 -16.75 -5.24
C ARG A 34 -15.05 -17.95 -5.41
N ASP A 35 -16.16 -17.75 -6.11
CA ASP A 35 -17.06 -18.84 -6.52
C ASP A 35 -16.49 -19.63 -7.72
N ALA A 36 -17.18 -20.68 -8.15
CA ALA A 36 -16.78 -21.51 -9.28
C ALA A 36 -16.79 -20.76 -10.64
N ALA A 37 -17.47 -19.61 -10.72
CA ALA A 37 -17.48 -18.73 -11.89
C ALA A 37 -16.37 -17.66 -11.83
N GLY A 38 -15.57 -17.62 -10.74
CA GLY A 38 -14.49 -16.68 -10.52
C GLY A 38 -14.91 -15.33 -9.88
N ASN A 39 -16.18 -15.15 -9.56
CA ASN A 39 -16.68 -13.94 -8.89
C ASN A 39 -16.26 -13.93 -7.42
N THR A 40 -16.02 -12.76 -6.85
CA THR A 40 -15.67 -12.61 -5.43
C THR A 40 -16.86 -12.90 -4.53
N ILE A 41 -16.64 -13.64 -3.45
CA ILE A 41 -17.64 -13.92 -2.42
C ILE A 41 -17.60 -12.78 -1.39
N SER A 42 -18.49 -11.79 -1.52
CA SER A 42 -18.48 -10.56 -0.71
C SER A 42 -19.34 -10.66 0.55
N ASN A 43 -18.83 -10.19 1.70
CA ASN A 43 -19.56 -10.10 2.99
C ASN A 43 -20.25 -11.41 3.43
N GLN A 44 -19.67 -12.54 3.05
CA GLN A 44 -20.24 -13.86 3.31
C GLN A 44 -19.25 -14.73 4.07
N SER A 45 -19.78 -15.57 4.96
CA SER A 45 -18.97 -16.57 5.66
C SER A 45 -18.57 -17.70 4.72
N VAL A 46 -17.28 -18.02 4.70
CA VAL A 46 -16.69 -19.15 3.98
C VAL A 46 -16.09 -20.13 4.98
N GLY A 47 -16.20 -21.41 4.66
CA GLY A 47 -15.59 -22.50 5.41
C GLY A 47 -14.24 -22.81 4.80
N LEU A 48 -13.20 -22.93 5.60
CA LEU A 48 -11.85 -23.19 5.16
C LEU A 48 -11.33 -24.47 5.83
N ARG A 49 -10.60 -25.28 5.07
CA ARG A 49 -9.78 -26.37 5.60
C ARG A 49 -8.34 -26.14 5.17
N PHE A 50 -7.46 -26.15 6.15
CA PHE A 50 -6.02 -26.07 5.93
C PHE A 50 -5.42 -27.42 6.25
N SER A 51 -4.62 -27.96 5.33
CA SER A 51 -3.96 -29.25 5.50
C SER A 51 -2.47 -29.10 5.20
N ILE A 52 -1.60 -29.60 6.07
CA ILE A 52 -0.16 -29.60 5.88
C ILE A 52 0.29 -31.01 5.50
N HIS A 53 0.81 -31.17 4.29
CA HIS A 53 1.40 -32.41 3.79
C HIS A 53 2.90 -32.45 4.03
N GLN A 54 3.44 -33.63 4.32
CA GLN A 54 4.88 -33.85 4.46
C GLN A 54 5.50 -34.47 3.19
N GLY A 55 6.68 -34.00 2.81
CA GLY A 55 7.53 -34.55 1.75
C GLY A 55 7.12 -34.15 0.33
N THR A 56 5.83 -34.22 -0.01
CA THR A 56 5.31 -33.83 -1.34
C THR A 56 3.96 -33.10 -1.22
N ALA A 57 3.54 -32.42 -2.29
CA ALA A 57 2.25 -31.69 -2.35
C ALA A 57 1.00 -32.59 -2.21
N VAL A 58 1.14 -33.90 -2.33
CA VAL A 58 0.06 -34.89 -2.13
C VAL A 58 0.47 -35.96 -1.10
N GLY A 59 1.45 -35.64 -0.26
CA GLY A 59 1.96 -36.54 0.77
C GLY A 59 0.95 -36.78 1.90
N PRO A 60 1.31 -37.57 2.93
CA PRO A 60 0.45 -37.74 4.09
C PRO A 60 0.19 -36.39 4.77
N VAL A 61 -1.07 -36.16 5.17
CA VAL A 61 -1.47 -34.98 5.94
C VAL A 61 -0.97 -35.15 7.37
N PHE A 62 -0.06 -34.28 7.78
CA PHE A 62 0.51 -34.24 9.12
C PHE A 62 -0.35 -33.41 10.08
N TYR A 63 -0.96 -32.34 9.58
CA TYR A 63 -1.83 -31.45 10.34
C TYR A 63 -3.01 -31.03 9.48
N SER A 64 -4.20 -30.94 10.08
CA SER A 64 -5.36 -30.35 9.42
C SER A 64 -6.25 -29.64 10.43
N GLU A 65 -6.79 -28.50 10.03
CA GLU A 65 -7.81 -27.78 10.80
C GLU A 65 -8.88 -27.19 9.88
N THR A 66 -10.04 -26.91 10.47
CA THR A 66 -11.15 -26.24 9.80
C THR A 66 -11.49 -24.95 10.51
N GLN A 67 -11.84 -23.91 9.76
CA GLN A 67 -12.13 -22.58 10.28
C GLN A 67 -13.22 -21.92 9.44
N ASN A 68 -14.08 -21.13 10.08
CA ASN A 68 -15.02 -20.26 9.37
C ASN A 68 -14.53 -18.82 9.48
N THR A 69 -14.51 -18.10 8.35
CA THR A 69 -14.17 -16.67 8.31
C THR A 69 -15.17 -15.93 7.45
N THR A 70 -15.28 -14.61 7.63
CA THR A 70 -16.15 -13.76 6.81
C THR A 70 -15.30 -12.91 5.88
N ALA A 71 -15.52 -13.04 4.58
CA ALA A 71 -14.85 -12.22 3.58
C ALA A 71 -15.43 -10.80 3.53
N ASN A 72 -14.62 -9.80 3.19
CA ASN A 72 -15.08 -8.42 3.01
C ASN A 72 -15.73 -8.20 1.62
N ASP A 73 -16.06 -6.94 1.29
CA ASP A 73 -16.64 -6.55 -0.02
C ASP A 73 -15.85 -7.03 -1.25
N PHE A 74 -14.54 -7.25 -1.11
CA PHE A 74 -13.65 -7.67 -2.19
C PHE A 74 -13.37 -9.19 -2.18
N GLY A 75 -14.06 -9.95 -1.32
CA GLY A 75 -13.78 -11.37 -1.11
C GLY A 75 -12.53 -11.64 -0.27
N LEU A 76 -11.87 -10.62 0.26
CA LEU A 76 -10.66 -10.79 1.06
C LEU A 76 -11.02 -11.27 2.47
N PHE A 77 -10.31 -12.30 2.93
CA PHE A 77 -10.35 -12.75 4.31
C PHE A 77 -8.94 -12.89 4.89
N THR A 78 -8.84 -12.76 6.20
CA THR A 78 -7.61 -13.00 6.96
C THR A 78 -7.90 -13.97 8.09
N THR A 79 -7.05 -14.98 8.27
CA THR A 79 -7.17 -15.93 9.37
C THR A 79 -5.78 -16.38 9.86
N GLN A 80 -5.74 -17.11 10.97
CA GLN A 80 -4.51 -17.63 11.56
C GLN A 80 -4.55 -19.15 11.55
N ILE A 81 -3.61 -19.77 10.84
CA ILE A 81 -3.43 -21.22 10.82
C ILE A 81 -2.75 -21.63 12.14
N GLY A 82 -3.34 -22.56 12.86
CA GLY A 82 -2.95 -23.02 14.19
C GLY A 82 -3.77 -22.47 15.34
N SER A 83 -4.79 -21.64 15.06
CA SER A 83 -5.65 -21.07 16.09
C SER A 83 -6.46 -22.13 16.85
N ASN A 84 -6.77 -23.26 16.21
CA ASN A 84 -7.56 -24.35 16.80
C ASN A 84 -6.70 -25.41 17.52
N GLY A 85 -5.47 -25.03 17.88
CA GLY A 85 -4.48 -25.92 18.46
C GLY A 85 -3.55 -26.42 17.38
N PHE A 86 -2.32 -25.90 17.39
CA PHE A 86 -1.28 -26.35 16.49
C PHE A 86 -0.55 -27.54 17.13
N VAL A 87 -0.60 -28.70 16.48
CA VAL A 87 0.22 -29.85 16.89
C VAL A 87 1.68 -29.45 16.66
N ASN A 88 2.60 -29.92 17.52
CA ASN A 88 4.02 -29.65 17.39
C ASN A 88 4.57 -30.30 16.10
N VAL A 89 4.42 -29.61 14.96
CA VAL A 89 4.94 -30.04 13.67
C VAL A 89 6.45 -30.08 13.76
N ASP A 90 7.03 -31.23 13.44
CA ASP A 90 8.48 -31.38 13.40
C ASP A 90 9.04 -30.75 12.13
N TRP A 91 9.21 -29.43 12.17
CA TRP A 91 9.67 -28.61 11.04
C TRP A 91 11.06 -29.01 10.53
N ALA A 92 11.85 -29.78 11.29
CA ALA A 92 13.18 -30.24 10.86
C ALA A 92 13.10 -31.30 9.76
N ASN A 93 12.00 -32.05 9.68
CA ASN A 93 11.79 -33.14 8.71
C ASN A 93 11.01 -32.69 7.46
N GLY A 94 11.17 -31.43 7.05
CA GLY A 94 10.59 -30.89 5.81
C GLY A 94 11.11 -31.59 4.54
N PRO A 95 10.58 -31.24 3.35
CA PRO A 95 9.70 -30.10 3.08
C PRO A 95 8.24 -30.35 3.47
N TYR A 96 7.52 -29.25 3.75
CA TYR A 96 6.09 -29.26 4.05
C TYR A 96 5.31 -28.45 3.01
N PHE A 97 4.07 -28.83 2.77
CA PHE A 97 3.19 -28.18 1.78
C PHE A 97 1.83 -27.87 2.42
N LEU A 98 1.34 -26.65 2.21
CA LEU A 98 0.00 -26.22 2.65
C LEU A 98 -0.99 -26.40 1.49
N GLU A 99 -1.96 -27.30 1.68
CA GLU A 99 -3.19 -27.37 0.90
C GLU A 99 -4.25 -26.48 1.56
N VAL A 100 -4.95 -25.71 0.72
CA VAL A 100 -6.05 -24.85 1.13
C VAL A 100 -7.30 -25.29 0.42
N GLU A 101 -8.36 -25.49 1.18
CA GLU A 101 -9.65 -25.93 0.65
C GLU A 101 -10.76 -25.03 1.21
N MET A 102 -11.83 -24.85 0.43
CA MET A 102 -12.89 -23.90 0.78
C MET A 102 -14.28 -24.46 0.45
N ASP A 103 -15.23 -24.18 1.34
CA ASP A 103 -16.68 -24.21 1.09
C ASP A 103 -17.19 -22.77 1.00
N ALA A 104 -17.62 -22.37 -0.18
CA ALA A 104 -18.13 -21.02 -0.46
C ALA A 104 -19.36 -20.63 0.37
N ASN A 105 -20.10 -21.60 0.93
CA ASN A 105 -21.31 -21.36 1.70
C ASN A 105 -21.08 -21.41 3.22
N GLY A 106 -19.83 -21.54 3.69
CA GLY A 106 -19.55 -21.64 5.13
C GLY A 106 -19.77 -23.03 5.72
N GLY A 107 -20.01 -24.03 4.88
CA GLY A 107 -20.24 -25.43 5.27
C GLY A 107 -18.97 -26.26 5.33
N THR A 108 -19.12 -27.57 5.14
CA THR A 108 -18.03 -28.56 5.21
C THR A 108 -17.76 -29.28 3.88
N ASN A 109 -18.35 -28.82 2.78
CA ASN A 109 -18.18 -29.40 1.44
C ASN A 109 -16.98 -28.73 0.74
N TYR A 110 -15.78 -28.99 1.28
CA TYR A 110 -14.56 -28.34 0.85
C TYR A 110 -14.14 -28.74 -0.58
N GLN A 111 -13.71 -27.75 -1.35
CA GLN A 111 -13.07 -27.89 -2.65
C GLN A 111 -11.62 -27.42 -2.55
N SER A 112 -10.68 -28.18 -3.12
CA SER A 112 -9.26 -27.81 -3.10
C SER A 112 -8.98 -26.59 -3.98
N LEU A 113 -8.35 -25.58 -3.40
CA LEU A 113 -7.89 -24.35 -4.05
C LEU A 113 -6.43 -24.42 -4.48
N GLY A 114 -5.75 -25.52 -4.13
CA GLY A 114 -4.37 -25.81 -4.50
C GLY A 114 -3.44 -26.01 -3.30
N THR A 115 -2.26 -26.55 -3.62
CA THR A 115 -1.23 -26.87 -2.65
C THR A 115 0.06 -26.13 -2.99
N SER A 116 0.68 -25.52 -1.98
CA SER A 116 1.91 -24.74 -2.12
C SER A 116 2.94 -25.15 -1.07
N GLN A 117 4.24 -25.08 -1.40
CA GLN A 117 5.29 -25.42 -0.44
C GLN A 117 5.39 -24.33 0.64
N LEU A 118 5.43 -24.74 1.91
CA LEU A 118 5.76 -23.84 3.02
C LEU A 118 7.26 -23.55 3.01
N LEU A 119 7.61 -22.27 2.90
CA LEU A 119 8.99 -21.79 2.98
C LEU A 119 9.22 -21.07 4.30
N SER A 120 10.46 -21.14 4.80
CA SER A 120 10.85 -20.44 6.02
C SER A 120 10.72 -18.92 5.84
N VAL A 121 10.04 -18.27 6.79
CA VAL A 121 10.03 -16.81 6.90
C VAL A 121 11.31 -16.30 7.59
N PRO A 122 11.72 -15.03 7.40
CA PRO A 122 12.94 -14.49 8.01
C PRO A 122 13.04 -14.66 9.54
N TYR A 123 11.92 -14.59 10.27
CA TYR A 123 11.89 -14.85 11.73
C TYR A 123 12.23 -16.30 12.07
N ALA A 124 11.79 -17.27 11.26
CA ALA A 124 12.12 -18.68 11.43
C ALA A 124 13.60 -18.96 11.08
N LEU A 125 14.16 -18.25 10.10
CA LEU A 125 15.59 -18.34 9.76
C LEU A 125 16.48 -17.79 10.88
N TYR A 126 16.09 -16.66 11.49
CA TYR A 126 16.80 -16.08 12.65
C TYR A 126 16.74 -17.01 13.88
N ALA A 127 15.59 -17.66 14.11
CA ALA A 127 15.46 -18.62 15.22
C ALA A 127 16.38 -19.84 15.06
N ALA A 128 16.57 -20.35 13.83
CA ALA A 128 17.49 -21.45 13.53
C ALA A 128 18.97 -21.13 13.86
N GLU A 129 19.36 -19.86 13.79
CA GLU A 129 20.73 -19.40 14.09
C GLU A 129 20.94 -19.06 15.59
N SER A 130 19.86 -18.87 16.36
CA SER A 130 19.90 -18.42 17.77
C SER A 130 20.07 -19.53 18.83
N GLY A 131 20.26 -20.78 18.41
CA GLY A 131 20.26 -21.98 19.27
C GLY A 131 21.40 -22.11 20.30
N THR A 132 22.30 -21.12 20.45
CA THR A 132 23.34 -21.11 21.48
C THR A 132 23.10 -19.97 22.48
N PRO A 133 22.61 -20.24 23.71
CA PRO A 133 22.45 -19.23 24.73
C PRO A 133 23.80 -18.58 25.09
N GLY A 134 23.86 -17.24 25.06
CA GLY A 134 24.98 -16.48 25.62
C GLY A 134 25.06 -16.61 27.16
N PRO A 135 26.22 -16.29 27.77
CA PRO A 135 26.41 -16.44 29.21
C PRO A 135 25.46 -15.54 30.03
N THR A 136 24.87 -16.09 31.10
CA THR A 136 23.93 -15.40 31.99
C THR A 136 24.57 -14.20 32.69
N GLY A 137 23.92 -13.03 32.62
CA GLY A 137 24.36 -11.79 33.28
C GLY A 137 24.18 -11.80 34.81
N PRO A 138 24.88 -10.92 35.56
CA PRO A 138 24.84 -10.90 37.02
C PRO A 138 23.47 -10.43 37.56
N THR A 139 23.02 -11.06 38.66
CA THR A 139 21.74 -10.79 39.34
C THR A 139 21.70 -9.38 39.96
N GLY A 140 20.64 -8.61 39.67
CA GLY A 140 20.43 -7.27 40.22
C GLY A 140 20.02 -7.23 41.70
N PRO A 141 20.28 -6.12 42.43
CA PRO A 141 19.93 -5.98 43.84
C PRO A 141 18.41 -5.91 44.07
N SER A 142 17.94 -6.48 45.19
CA SER A 142 16.53 -6.47 45.58
C SER A 142 16.02 -5.07 45.96
N GLY A 143 14.83 -4.71 45.47
CA GLY A 143 14.20 -3.41 45.73
C GLY A 143 13.61 -3.29 47.15
N PRO A 144 13.50 -2.06 47.70
CA PRO A 144 12.96 -1.83 49.04
C PRO A 144 11.42 -2.04 49.10
N GLN A 145 10.97 -2.51 50.26
CA GLN A 145 9.56 -2.82 50.56
C GLN A 145 8.69 -1.56 50.64
N GLY A 146 7.49 -1.61 50.04
CA GLY A 146 6.54 -0.49 49.96
C GLY A 146 5.96 -0.08 51.31
N ILE A 147 5.67 1.22 51.47
CA ILE A 147 5.08 1.80 52.68
C ILE A 147 3.56 1.57 52.75
N GLN A 148 3.06 1.30 53.95
CA GLN A 148 1.64 1.10 54.28
C GLN A 148 0.89 2.45 54.39
N GLY A 149 -0.32 2.54 53.85
CA GLY A 149 -1.15 3.75 53.87
C GLY A 149 -1.85 3.99 55.22
N ASN A 150 -1.97 5.26 55.63
CA ASN A 150 -2.66 5.66 56.86
C ASN A 150 -4.12 6.10 56.59
N PRO A 151 -5.11 5.72 57.42
CA PRO A 151 -6.52 6.14 57.34
C PRO A 151 -6.76 7.62 57.70
N GLY A 152 -7.91 8.16 57.24
CA GLY A 152 -8.28 9.59 57.31
C GLY A 152 -8.70 10.14 58.67
N ALA A 153 -8.67 11.47 58.80
CA ALA A 153 -9.01 12.20 60.02
C ALA A 153 -10.47 12.71 60.03
N PRO A 154 -11.21 12.61 61.16
CA PRO A 154 -12.50 13.29 61.40
C PRO A 154 -12.33 14.78 61.75
N GLY A 155 -13.34 15.62 61.43
CA GLY A 155 -13.29 17.08 61.59
C GLY A 155 -13.92 17.66 62.88
N SER A 156 -13.85 19.01 63.02
CA SER A 156 -14.80 19.83 63.82
C SER A 156 -14.63 21.36 63.62
N GLN A 157 -15.77 22.08 63.53
CA GLN A 157 -16.17 23.48 63.91
C GLN A 157 -15.21 24.69 63.72
N GLY A 158 -15.65 25.91 63.40
CA GLY A 158 -17.00 26.51 63.45
C GLY A 158 -17.10 27.89 62.74
N LEU A 159 -18.25 28.54 62.93
CA LEU A 159 -18.87 29.64 62.17
C LEU A 159 -18.12 30.99 62.16
N GLN A 160 -18.21 31.74 61.04
CA GLN A 160 -18.03 33.20 61.05
C GLN A 160 -18.89 33.92 59.98
N GLY A 161 -19.76 34.81 60.46
CA GLY A 161 -20.28 36.02 59.79
C GLY A 161 -21.25 35.89 58.61
N ILE A 162 -22.53 36.19 58.82
CA ILE A 162 -23.45 36.56 57.73
C ILE A 162 -23.02 37.92 57.15
N GLN A 163 -22.73 37.97 55.85
CA GLN A 163 -22.58 39.21 55.08
C GLN A 163 -23.98 39.71 54.68
N GLY A 164 -24.25 41.00 54.89
CA GLY A 164 -25.58 41.60 54.67
C GLY A 164 -26.09 41.45 53.22
N PRO A 165 -27.42 41.47 53.00
CA PRO A 165 -28.00 41.25 51.68
C PRO A 165 -27.53 42.31 50.68
N ALA A 166 -27.11 41.85 49.50
CA ALA A 166 -26.88 42.71 48.35
C ALA A 166 -28.20 43.41 47.97
N GLY A 167 -28.13 44.71 47.66
CA GLY A 167 -29.30 45.47 47.20
C GLY A 167 -29.94 44.84 45.94
N PRO A 168 -31.25 45.03 45.72
CA PRO A 168 -31.93 44.44 44.57
C PRO A 168 -31.26 44.89 43.27
N GLN A 169 -30.85 43.91 42.47
CA GLN A 169 -30.36 44.13 41.11
C GLN A 169 -31.49 44.77 40.28
N GLY A 170 -31.19 45.88 39.61
CA GLY A 170 -32.15 46.60 38.77
C GLY A 170 -32.75 45.70 37.70
N ALA A 171 -33.99 46.00 37.29
CA ALA A 171 -34.75 45.22 36.32
C ALA A 171 -33.92 44.90 35.07
N THR A 172 -33.84 43.61 34.74
CA THR A 172 -33.31 43.11 33.47
C THR A 172 -34.01 43.84 32.33
N GLY A 173 -33.25 44.55 31.48
CA GLY A 173 -33.79 45.17 30.27
C GLY A 173 -34.48 44.14 29.38
N PRO A 174 -35.42 44.54 28.51
CA PRO A 174 -36.19 43.61 27.70
C PRO A 174 -35.25 42.72 26.89
N THR A 175 -35.51 41.42 26.93
CA THR A 175 -34.81 40.39 26.16
C THR A 175 -34.77 40.79 24.69
N GLY A 176 -33.59 41.22 24.24
CA GLY A 176 -33.31 41.50 22.84
C GLY A 176 -33.48 40.24 22.01
N ASP A 177 -34.06 40.43 20.84
CA ASP A 177 -34.56 39.46 19.89
C ASP A 177 -33.60 38.28 19.59
N THR A 178 -34.18 37.10 19.65
CA THR A 178 -33.57 35.77 19.74
C THR A 178 -32.96 35.23 18.47
N ARG A 179 -32.60 36.01 17.44
CA ARG A 179 -31.96 35.36 16.29
C ARG A 179 -30.79 36.07 15.61
N TRP A 180 -30.86 37.28 15.04
CA TRP A 180 -29.68 37.81 14.32
C TRP A 180 -29.72 39.34 14.13
N THR A 181 -28.84 40.13 14.78
CA THR A 181 -28.42 41.47 14.31
C THR A 181 -27.03 41.87 14.84
N THR A 182 -26.23 42.51 13.97
CA THR A 182 -24.77 42.75 14.04
C THR A 182 -24.33 44.02 14.75
N SER A 183 -23.19 43.98 15.48
CA SER A 183 -22.12 44.99 15.32
C SER A 183 -20.76 44.51 15.85
N GLY A 184 -19.87 44.03 14.97
CA GLY A 184 -18.45 43.81 15.24
C GLY A 184 -18.08 42.49 15.96
N ASN A 185 -17.07 41.82 15.39
CA ASN A 185 -16.29 40.62 15.78
C ASN A 185 -17.05 39.44 16.42
N ASP A 186 -18.30 39.26 16.00
CA ASP A 186 -18.83 38.11 15.23
C ASP A 186 -18.77 36.68 15.81
N LEU A 187 -19.90 36.33 16.46
CA LEU A 187 -20.69 35.06 16.39
C LEU A 187 -20.66 34.13 17.62
N TYR A 188 -21.83 33.96 18.26
CA TYR A 188 -22.09 32.90 19.25
C TYR A 188 -23.39 32.14 18.98
N ASN A 189 -23.30 30.82 19.17
CA ASN A 189 -24.29 29.79 18.87
C ASN A 189 -24.97 29.30 20.17
N ASN A 190 -26.29 29.10 20.15
CA ASN A 190 -27.09 28.69 21.32
C ASN A 190 -27.04 27.16 21.62
N ASN A 191 -26.07 26.44 21.07
CA ASN A 191 -25.89 25.00 21.28
C ASN A 191 -24.41 24.70 21.53
N THR A 192 -23.93 25.06 22.74
CA THR A 192 -22.63 24.77 23.40
C THR A 192 -21.32 24.64 22.59
N GLY A 193 -21.28 24.98 21.30
CA GLY A 193 -20.06 25.00 20.49
C GLY A 193 -20.16 24.67 18.98
N ASN A 194 -21.31 24.31 18.41
CA ASN A 194 -21.49 23.98 16.97
C ASN A 194 -22.43 24.92 16.20
N ILE A 195 -22.02 25.49 15.06
CA ILE A 195 -22.84 26.40 14.23
C ILE A 195 -23.68 25.60 13.23
N GLY A 196 -25.00 25.80 13.24
CA GLY A 196 -25.93 25.24 12.24
C GLY A 196 -26.51 26.33 11.32
N ILE A 197 -26.40 26.16 10.00
CA ILE A 197 -27.08 26.99 9.00
C ILE A 197 -28.16 26.13 8.34
N GLY A 198 -29.44 26.41 8.65
CA GLY A 198 -30.56 25.56 8.21
C GLY A 198 -30.68 24.23 8.97
N VAL A 199 -29.94 24.05 10.08
CA VAL A 199 -29.93 22.85 10.94
C VAL A 199 -30.15 23.25 12.39
N THR A 200 -31.13 22.66 13.07
CA THR A 200 -31.47 22.98 14.47
C THR A 200 -30.65 22.19 15.49
N ASN A 201 -30.03 21.08 15.09
CA ASN A 201 -29.20 20.21 15.92
C ASN A 201 -27.90 19.85 15.18
N PRO A 202 -26.95 20.80 15.04
CA PRO A 202 -25.74 20.61 14.25
C PRO A 202 -24.84 19.50 14.83
N SER A 203 -24.52 18.52 13.98
CA SER A 203 -23.69 17.35 14.32
C SER A 203 -22.19 17.61 14.24
N ALA A 204 -21.78 18.69 13.56
CA ALA A 204 -20.40 19.13 13.40
C ALA A 204 -20.23 20.59 13.81
N LYS A 205 -18.97 21.06 13.91
CA LYS A 205 -18.65 22.45 14.30
C LYS A 205 -19.27 23.50 13.37
N LEU A 206 -19.39 23.16 12.08
CA LEU A 206 -20.18 23.89 11.09
C LEU A 206 -21.03 22.85 10.36
N ASP A 207 -22.35 22.97 10.44
CA ASP A 207 -23.32 22.07 9.80
C ASP A 207 -24.27 22.91 8.94
N VAL A 208 -24.25 22.70 7.62
CA VAL A 208 -24.99 23.50 6.65
C VAL A 208 -25.94 22.61 5.88
N ASN A 209 -27.25 22.79 6.07
CA ASN A 209 -28.27 22.16 5.25
C ASN A 209 -28.55 23.02 4.02
N GLY A 210 -27.66 22.88 3.02
CA GLY A 210 -27.71 23.65 1.79
C GLY A 210 -26.39 23.61 1.03
N GLN A 211 -26.30 24.41 -0.05
CA GLN A 211 -25.06 24.56 -0.81
C GLN A 211 -24.13 25.58 -0.14
N ILE A 212 -22.83 25.28 -0.09
CA ILE A 212 -21.79 26.21 0.38
C ILE A 212 -21.13 26.87 -0.85
N LYS A 213 -21.15 28.21 -0.92
CA LYS A 213 -20.45 28.99 -1.95
C LYS A 213 -19.24 29.70 -1.34
N ILE A 214 -18.03 29.38 -1.82
CA ILE A 214 -16.78 30.05 -1.41
C ILE A 214 -16.27 30.88 -2.58
N ALA A 215 -16.38 32.20 -2.50
CA ALA A 215 -16.02 33.12 -3.59
C ALA A 215 -14.53 33.50 -3.62
N GLY A 216 -13.82 33.34 -2.49
CA GLY A 216 -12.38 33.60 -2.39
C GLY A 216 -11.54 32.50 -3.04
N GLY A 217 -10.27 32.80 -3.37
CA GLY A 217 -9.31 31.80 -3.84
C GLY A 217 -9.45 31.38 -5.31
N ASN A 218 -10.11 32.17 -6.15
CA ASN A 218 -10.26 31.96 -7.60
C ASN A 218 -11.02 30.66 -7.99
N PRO A 219 -12.29 30.50 -7.56
CA PRO A 219 -13.14 29.38 -7.93
C PRO A 219 -13.34 29.30 -9.46
N GLY A 220 -13.51 28.09 -9.98
CA GLY A 220 -13.74 27.84 -11.39
C GLY A 220 -14.49 26.53 -11.61
N ASN A 221 -15.13 26.39 -12.77
CA ASN A 221 -15.82 25.15 -13.12
C ASN A 221 -14.83 23.96 -13.07
N GLY A 222 -15.20 22.89 -12.37
CA GLY A 222 -14.38 21.69 -12.22
C GLY A 222 -13.24 21.78 -11.21
N LYS A 223 -12.98 22.93 -10.56
CA LYS A 223 -11.97 23.02 -9.51
C LYS A 223 -12.43 22.36 -8.21
N VAL A 224 -11.47 21.85 -7.45
CA VAL A 224 -11.68 21.26 -6.12
C VAL A 224 -11.04 22.15 -5.04
N LEU A 225 -11.65 22.19 -3.87
CA LEU A 225 -11.07 22.88 -2.71
C LEU A 225 -10.06 21.96 -2.03
N THR A 226 -8.80 22.38 -1.98
CA THR A 226 -7.72 21.63 -1.32
C THR A 226 -7.14 22.43 -0.17
N SER A 227 -6.70 21.77 0.89
CA SER A 227 -6.02 22.39 2.03
C SER A 227 -4.51 22.29 1.90
N ASP A 228 -3.79 23.34 2.30
CA ASP A 228 -2.35 23.27 2.57
C ASP A 228 -2.06 22.64 3.95
N ALA A 229 -0.77 22.58 4.33
CA ALA A 229 -0.31 22.02 5.60
C ALA A 229 -0.77 22.82 6.85
N ASN A 230 -1.22 24.06 6.68
CA ASN A 230 -1.70 24.94 7.75
C ASN A 230 -3.24 24.98 7.82
N GLY A 231 -3.95 24.25 6.97
CA GLY A 231 -5.41 24.25 6.93
C GLY A 231 -6.03 25.30 6.00
N LEU A 232 -5.23 26.03 5.21
CA LEU A 232 -5.74 27.06 4.31
C LEU A 232 -6.28 26.42 3.02
N GLY A 233 -7.59 26.59 2.80
CA GLY A 233 -8.27 26.12 1.58
C GLY A 233 -7.98 27.00 0.36
N SER A 234 -7.66 26.38 -0.78
CA SER A 234 -7.53 27.06 -2.08
C SER A 234 -8.16 26.23 -3.20
N TRP A 235 -8.68 26.89 -4.25
CA TRP A 235 -9.28 26.22 -5.39
C TRP A 235 -8.20 25.79 -6.39
N GLN A 236 -7.99 24.48 -6.49
CA GLN A 236 -7.03 23.88 -7.40
C GLN A 236 -7.73 23.12 -8.52
N ASN A 237 -7.03 22.96 -9.64
CA ASN A 237 -7.47 22.00 -10.65
C ASN A 237 -7.40 20.60 -10.03
N PRO A 238 -8.39 19.73 -10.28
CA PRO A 238 -8.31 18.35 -9.84
C PRO A 238 -7.10 17.69 -10.50
N VAL A 239 -6.42 16.81 -9.77
CA VAL A 239 -5.40 15.97 -10.38
C VAL A 239 -6.08 15.12 -11.47
N SER A 240 -5.58 15.23 -12.70
CA SER A 240 -6.09 14.47 -13.83
C SER A 240 -5.79 12.99 -13.57
N ALA A 241 -6.79 12.13 -13.76
CA ALA A 241 -6.56 10.69 -13.72
C ALA A 241 -5.46 10.31 -14.74
N PRO A 242 -4.56 9.36 -14.41
CA PRO A 242 -3.54 8.92 -15.33
C PRO A 242 -4.20 8.33 -16.60
N VAL A 243 -3.77 8.81 -17.76
CA VAL A 243 -4.22 8.28 -19.05
C VAL A 243 -3.17 7.28 -19.55
N PHE A 244 -3.60 6.06 -19.84
CA PHE A 244 -2.72 5.01 -20.33
C PHE A 244 -2.89 4.79 -21.83
N TYR A 245 -1.78 4.53 -22.51
CA TYR A 245 -1.73 4.15 -23.91
C TYR A 245 -0.93 2.86 -24.05
N SER A 246 -1.39 1.95 -24.88
CA SER A 246 -0.61 0.81 -25.33
C SER A 246 0.36 1.23 -26.42
N LEU A 247 1.55 0.65 -26.41
CA LEU A 247 2.46 0.66 -27.55
C LEU A 247 2.38 -0.70 -28.21
N ASP A 248 1.59 -0.76 -29.27
CA ASP A 248 1.44 -1.88 -30.19
C ASP A 248 2.06 -1.53 -31.56
N ASN A 249 2.36 -2.54 -32.37
CA ASN A 249 3.11 -2.38 -33.63
C ASN A 249 2.45 -1.48 -34.66
N ASN A 250 2.81 -0.19 -34.65
CA ASN A 250 2.33 0.78 -35.63
C ASN A 250 3.47 1.37 -36.49
N GLY A 251 4.69 0.81 -36.39
CA GLY A 251 5.85 1.24 -37.16
C GLY A 251 6.25 0.29 -38.30
N PRO A 252 7.40 0.53 -38.95
CA PRO A 252 7.90 -0.31 -40.03
C PRO A 252 8.32 -1.69 -39.50
N THR A 253 8.37 -2.70 -40.38
CA THR A 253 8.82 -4.07 -40.04
C THR A 253 10.34 -4.24 -40.10
N SER A 254 11.04 -3.27 -40.68
CA SER A 254 12.50 -3.21 -40.72
C SER A 254 13.01 -1.76 -40.82
N ILE A 255 14.25 -1.54 -40.40
CA ILE A 255 14.96 -0.25 -40.47
C ILE A 255 16.31 -0.50 -41.17
N PRO A 256 16.53 0.10 -42.34
CA PRO A 256 17.80 -0.05 -43.07
C PRO A 256 19.02 0.33 -42.23
N GLY A 257 20.19 -0.19 -42.63
CA GLY A 257 21.48 0.28 -42.13
C GLY A 257 21.76 1.73 -42.52
N ASN A 258 22.64 2.39 -41.77
CA ASN A 258 23.06 3.78 -41.97
C ASN A 258 21.93 4.83 -41.92
N VAL A 259 20.86 4.57 -41.16
CA VAL A 259 19.80 5.54 -40.91
C VAL A 259 20.25 6.48 -39.78
N ASN A 260 20.69 7.68 -40.14
CA ASN A 260 21.19 8.71 -39.23
C ASN A 260 20.06 9.55 -38.58
N ALA A 261 18.94 8.93 -38.26
CA ALA A 261 17.82 9.53 -37.56
C ALA A 261 17.08 8.48 -36.74
N TYR A 262 16.37 8.91 -35.70
CA TYR A 262 15.44 8.03 -35.00
C TYR A 262 14.23 7.75 -35.90
N VAL A 263 13.77 6.50 -35.89
CA VAL A 263 12.53 6.05 -36.53
C VAL A 263 11.66 5.40 -35.46
N PHE A 264 10.37 5.72 -35.44
CA PHE A 264 9.44 5.05 -34.55
C PHE A 264 9.18 3.62 -35.01
N ALA A 265 9.44 2.64 -34.15
CA ALA A 265 9.03 1.25 -34.33
C ALA A 265 7.59 1.02 -33.83
N SER A 266 7.17 1.80 -32.84
CA SER A 266 5.77 1.92 -32.40
C SER A 266 5.58 3.31 -31.81
N ALA A 267 4.47 3.96 -32.15
CA ALA A 267 4.11 5.25 -31.58
C ALA A 267 2.59 5.39 -31.50
N VAL A 268 2.16 6.22 -30.55
CA VAL A 268 0.79 6.66 -30.39
C VAL A 268 0.72 8.19 -30.41
N SER A 269 -0.34 8.74 -30.96
CA SER A 269 -0.58 10.17 -30.98
C SER A 269 -1.25 10.61 -29.67
N ILE A 270 -0.61 11.51 -28.93
CA ILE A 270 -1.05 12.06 -27.66
C ILE A 270 -1.24 13.58 -27.83
N THR A 271 -2.40 14.11 -27.42
CA THR A 271 -2.64 15.56 -27.40
C THR A 271 -2.68 16.07 -25.96
N LEU A 272 -1.84 17.05 -25.66
CA LEU A 272 -1.71 17.68 -24.36
C LEU A 272 -2.26 19.10 -24.41
N THR A 273 -3.16 19.44 -23.49
CA THR A 273 -3.73 20.79 -23.34
C THR A 273 -2.92 21.68 -22.39
N GLU A 274 -2.08 21.07 -21.56
CA GLU A 274 -1.19 21.70 -20.59
C GLU A 274 0.07 20.85 -20.44
N THR A 275 1.05 21.31 -19.65
CA THR A 275 2.26 20.53 -19.40
C THR A 275 1.91 19.26 -18.63
N LYS A 276 2.31 18.09 -19.17
CA LYS A 276 2.12 16.78 -18.55
C LYS A 276 3.43 16.01 -18.45
N ARG A 277 3.52 15.12 -17.47
CA ARG A 277 4.58 14.11 -17.39
C ARG A 277 4.14 12.88 -18.17
N ILE A 278 5.01 12.40 -19.06
CA ILE A 278 4.83 11.13 -19.78
C ILE A 278 5.86 10.16 -19.25
N THR A 279 5.42 9.02 -18.75
CA THR A 279 6.27 7.92 -18.28
C THR A 279 5.92 6.66 -19.04
N GLY A 280 6.91 5.85 -19.41
CA GLY A 280 6.62 4.61 -20.12
C GLY A 280 7.71 3.58 -20.03
N SER A 281 7.37 2.40 -20.54
CA SER A 281 8.27 1.28 -20.74
C SER A 281 7.83 0.49 -21.97
N ALA A 282 8.79 0.02 -22.75
CA ALA A 282 8.52 -0.79 -23.92
C ALA A 282 9.69 -1.73 -24.22
N SER A 283 9.39 -2.85 -24.86
CA SER A 283 10.37 -3.83 -25.29
C SER A 283 10.09 -4.24 -26.73
N LEU A 284 11.16 -4.31 -27.53
CA LEU A 284 11.10 -4.64 -28.93
C LEU A 284 12.15 -5.72 -29.23
N PRO A 285 11.74 -6.95 -29.60
CA PRO A 285 12.60 -7.93 -30.25
C PRO A 285 13.13 -7.37 -31.55
N MET A 286 14.42 -7.58 -31.81
CA MET A 286 15.05 -7.18 -33.06
C MET A 286 16.16 -8.16 -33.43
N SER A 287 16.41 -8.30 -34.73
CA SER A 287 17.50 -9.11 -35.28
C SER A 287 18.08 -8.42 -36.51
N THR A 288 19.22 -8.88 -37.00
CA THR A 288 19.73 -8.50 -38.32
C THR A 288 19.60 -9.65 -39.31
N SER A 289 19.54 -9.33 -40.60
CA SER A 289 19.73 -10.33 -41.64
C SER A 289 21.14 -10.92 -41.56
N SER A 290 21.25 -12.25 -41.69
CA SER A 290 22.47 -13.02 -41.43
C SER A 290 23.66 -12.69 -42.34
N SER A 291 23.45 -11.95 -43.43
CA SER A 291 24.47 -11.62 -44.43
C SER A 291 25.32 -10.38 -44.13
N LEU A 292 24.93 -9.54 -43.15
CA LEU A 292 25.58 -8.23 -42.93
C LEU A 292 26.21 -8.04 -41.54
N GLY A 293 26.18 -9.08 -40.68
CA GLY A 293 26.79 -9.05 -39.34
C GLY A 293 25.90 -8.38 -38.27
N PRO A 294 26.42 -8.23 -37.03
CA PRO A 294 25.65 -7.65 -35.93
C PRO A 294 25.49 -6.13 -36.07
N ALA A 295 24.38 -5.59 -35.56
CA ALA A 295 24.13 -4.15 -35.44
C ALA A 295 24.10 -3.71 -33.97
N VAL A 296 24.38 -2.44 -33.70
CA VAL A 296 24.28 -1.86 -32.34
C VAL A 296 23.30 -0.67 -32.37
N PRO A 297 21.99 -0.93 -32.48
CA PRO A 297 21.00 0.13 -32.47
C PRO A 297 21.01 0.90 -31.16
N ARG A 298 20.65 2.18 -31.27
CA ARG A 298 20.34 3.03 -30.12
C ARG A 298 18.83 3.10 -30.00
N CYS A 299 18.30 2.62 -28.88
CA CYS A 299 16.88 2.52 -28.64
C CYS A 299 16.46 3.38 -27.45
N GLY A 300 15.24 3.90 -27.49
CA GLY A 300 14.68 4.67 -26.40
C GLY A 300 13.18 4.89 -26.57
N LEU A 301 12.59 5.55 -25.57
CA LEU A 301 11.32 6.23 -25.79
C LEU A 301 11.61 7.61 -26.39
N CYS A 302 10.89 7.94 -27.45
CA CYS A 302 11.00 9.22 -28.13
C CYS A 302 9.64 9.93 -28.19
N TYR A 303 9.70 11.23 -28.40
CA TYR A 303 8.56 12.07 -28.77
C TYR A 303 8.87 12.85 -30.04
N GLN A 304 7.82 13.27 -30.73
CA GLN A 304 7.87 14.12 -31.90
C GLN A 304 6.70 15.10 -31.86
N LEU A 305 6.97 16.40 -31.83
CA LEU A 305 5.94 17.43 -31.90
C LEU A 305 5.52 17.62 -33.37
N GLY A 306 4.27 17.28 -33.70
CA GLY A 306 3.79 17.27 -35.08
C GLY A 306 4.72 16.46 -36.01
N ASN A 307 5.18 17.09 -37.10
CA ASN A 307 6.14 16.49 -38.05
C ASN A 307 7.60 16.92 -37.77
N GLY A 308 7.91 17.36 -36.54
CA GLY A 308 9.24 17.79 -36.14
C GLY A 308 10.26 16.66 -36.02
N THR A 309 11.40 16.95 -35.40
CA THR A 309 12.46 15.96 -35.16
C THR A 309 12.07 14.99 -34.04
N ILE A 310 12.28 13.69 -34.27
CA ILE A 310 12.09 12.65 -33.25
C ILE A 310 13.22 12.77 -32.22
N THR A 311 12.85 12.97 -30.96
CA THR A 311 13.78 13.25 -29.86
C THR A 311 13.60 12.22 -28.75
N ASN A 312 14.70 11.63 -28.29
CA ASN A 312 14.72 10.69 -27.17
C ASN A 312 14.41 11.40 -25.84
N PHE A 313 13.63 10.76 -24.97
CA PHE A 313 13.29 11.25 -23.63
C PHE A 313 14.52 11.63 -22.81
N ALA A 314 15.60 10.84 -22.90
CA ALA A 314 16.84 11.04 -22.15
C ALA A 314 17.93 11.76 -22.97
N GLY A 315 17.58 12.40 -24.10
CA GLY A 315 18.51 13.10 -24.97
C GLY A 315 19.55 12.17 -25.59
N GLY A 316 20.82 12.30 -25.18
CA GLY A 316 21.94 11.47 -25.65
C GLY A 316 22.09 10.12 -24.93
N ALA A 317 21.30 9.86 -23.88
CA ALA A 317 21.32 8.57 -23.19
C ALA A 317 20.30 7.61 -23.84
N TYR A 318 20.78 6.46 -24.30
CA TYR A 318 19.99 5.46 -25.01
C TYR A 318 20.43 4.05 -24.60
N SER A 319 19.52 3.08 -24.74
CA SER A 319 19.87 1.66 -24.62
C SER A 319 20.65 1.23 -25.87
N GLN A 320 21.84 0.66 -25.70
CA GLN A 320 22.57 -0.02 -26.77
C GLN A 320 22.65 -1.50 -26.46
N LEU A 321 22.15 -2.32 -27.39
CA LEU A 321 22.34 -3.76 -27.35
C LEU A 321 22.82 -4.21 -28.71
N GLN A 322 23.89 -5.02 -28.73
CA GLN A 322 24.31 -5.67 -29.96
C GLN A 322 23.28 -6.73 -30.35
N VAL A 323 22.73 -6.63 -31.55
CA VAL A 323 21.74 -7.56 -32.08
C VAL A 323 22.34 -8.29 -33.28
N GLY A 324 22.21 -9.61 -33.28
CA GLY A 324 22.70 -10.48 -34.36
C GLY A 324 21.55 -11.14 -35.11
N SER A 325 21.82 -12.28 -35.71
CA SER A 325 20.82 -13.07 -36.47
C SER A 325 19.74 -13.71 -35.58
N VAL A 326 19.89 -13.68 -34.25
CA VAL A 326 18.90 -14.17 -33.29
C VAL A 326 18.14 -12.98 -32.71
N ARG A 327 16.80 -13.07 -32.69
CA ARG A 327 15.93 -12.05 -32.09
C ARG A 327 16.30 -11.83 -30.63
N SER A 328 16.61 -10.59 -30.29
CA SER A 328 16.91 -10.16 -28.92
C SER A 328 16.00 -8.98 -28.57
N ALA A 329 15.34 -9.07 -27.41
CA ALA A 329 14.47 -8.00 -26.93
C ALA A 329 15.29 -6.88 -26.31
N VAL A 330 15.06 -5.64 -26.76
CA VAL A 330 15.70 -4.44 -26.21
C VAL A 330 14.68 -3.64 -25.41
N PRO A 331 14.71 -3.72 -24.06
CA PRO A 331 13.84 -2.93 -23.22
C PRO A 331 14.31 -1.48 -23.13
N VAL A 332 13.36 -0.56 -23.06
CA VAL A 332 13.56 0.87 -22.86
C VAL A 332 12.52 1.37 -21.87
N ASN A 333 12.89 2.35 -21.06
CA ASN A 333 12.01 3.04 -20.14
C ASN A 333 12.44 4.50 -20.05
N GLY A 334 11.51 5.36 -19.66
CA GLY A 334 11.84 6.77 -19.51
C GLY A 334 10.67 7.60 -19.02
N THR A 335 11.01 8.82 -18.61
CA THR A 335 10.03 9.86 -18.28
C THR A 335 10.46 11.18 -18.91
N ILE A 336 9.50 12.00 -19.33
CA ILE A 336 9.72 13.33 -19.87
C ILE A 336 8.54 14.24 -19.51
N SER A 337 8.78 15.55 -19.39
CA SER A 337 7.70 16.54 -19.27
C SER A 337 7.57 17.29 -20.58
N LEU A 338 6.38 17.29 -21.16
CA LEU A 338 6.07 17.97 -22.42
C LEU A 338 4.99 19.02 -22.20
N GLY A 339 5.14 20.17 -22.85
CA GLY A 339 4.14 21.23 -22.84
C GLY A 339 2.91 20.92 -23.70
N PRO A 340 1.97 21.87 -23.85
CA PRO A 340 0.83 21.72 -24.73
C PRO A 340 1.24 21.43 -26.19
N GLY A 341 0.53 20.51 -26.84
CA GLY A 341 0.78 20.13 -28.23
C GLY A 341 0.31 18.71 -28.56
N THR A 342 0.34 18.36 -29.84
CA THR A 342 0.09 16.99 -30.32
C THR A 342 1.40 16.32 -30.65
N TYR A 343 1.68 15.21 -29.99
CA TYR A 343 2.93 14.48 -30.05
C TYR A 343 2.71 13.05 -30.53
N ASN A 344 3.57 12.55 -31.41
CA ASN A 344 3.78 11.11 -31.53
C ASN A 344 4.77 10.70 -30.44
N VAL A 345 4.42 9.69 -29.65
CA VAL A 345 5.25 9.21 -28.54
C VAL A 345 5.33 7.70 -28.60
N GLY A 346 6.52 7.13 -28.43
CA GLY A 346 6.69 5.69 -28.40
C GLY A 346 8.13 5.21 -28.56
N TYR A 347 8.27 3.94 -28.92
CA TYR A 347 9.56 3.27 -29.09
C TYR A 347 10.24 3.73 -30.37
N CYS A 348 11.46 4.24 -30.26
CA CYS A 348 12.28 4.66 -31.40
C CYS A 348 13.59 3.88 -31.47
N VAL A 349 14.06 3.68 -32.70
CA VAL A 349 15.33 3.03 -33.03
C VAL A 349 16.14 3.98 -33.90
N TYR A 350 17.42 4.12 -33.59
CA TYR A 350 18.40 4.78 -34.44
C TYR A 350 19.43 3.74 -34.91
N ASN A 351 19.59 3.60 -36.23
CA ASN A 351 20.48 2.62 -36.86
C ASN A 351 21.57 3.30 -37.71
N GLY A 352 22.31 4.24 -37.11
CA GLY A 352 23.30 5.04 -37.83
C GLY A 352 24.69 4.42 -37.95
N THR A 353 24.94 3.25 -37.37
CA THR A 353 26.26 2.59 -37.43
C THR A 353 26.16 1.19 -38.03
N GLY A 354 26.70 1.02 -39.24
CA GLY A 354 26.77 -0.27 -39.94
C GLY A 354 25.74 -0.39 -41.07
N SER A 355 26.03 -1.28 -42.03
CA SER A 355 25.15 -1.56 -43.18
C SER A 355 24.02 -2.54 -42.88
N ALA A 356 24.05 -3.19 -41.71
CA ALA A 356 23.07 -4.19 -41.33
C ALA A 356 21.68 -3.56 -41.14
N THR A 357 20.69 -4.13 -41.81
CA THR A 357 19.28 -3.80 -41.63
C THR A 357 18.79 -4.46 -40.33
N ILE A 358 18.08 -3.69 -39.52
CA ILE A 358 17.37 -4.21 -38.36
C ILE A 358 16.02 -4.70 -38.85
N ASP A 359 15.80 -6.00 -38.73
CA ASP A 359 14.57 -6.68 -39.10
C ASP A 359 13.84 -7.12 -37.83
N SER A 360 12.71 -7.81 -38.00
CA SER A 360 12.00 -8.47 -36.91
C SER A 360 11.46 -7.51 -35.84
N ILE A 361 11.21 -6.25 -36.20
CA ILE A 361 10.63 -5.22 -35.32
C ILE A 361 9.09 -5.19 -35.41
N ASP A 362 8.51 -6.33 -35.78
CA ASP A 362 7.09 -6.61 -35.92
C ASP A 362 6.39 -6.91 -34.58
N TYR A 363 7.06 -6.73 -33.43
CA TYR A 363 6.47 -6.92 -32.09
C TYR A 363 7.01 -6.02 -30.97
N CYS A 364 6.59 -4.76 -30.92
CA CYS A 364 6.71 -3.88 -29.77
C CYS A 364 5.60 -4.18 -28.76
N ASN A 365 5.99 -4.37 -27.50
CA ASN A 365 5.07 -4.42 -26.37
C ASN A 365 5.48 -3.38 -25.33
N GLY A 366 4.58 -2.47 -25.00
CA GLY A 366 4.84 -1.45 -24.00
C GLY A 366 3.61 -0.64 -23.63
N TRP A 367 3.83 0.31 -22.73
CA TRP A 367 2.83 1.24 -22.25
C TRP A 367 3.42 2.63 -22.07
N LEU A 368 2.55 3.63 -22.21
CA LEU A 368 2.78 5.01 -21.82
C LEU A 368 1.69 5.43 -20.83
N MET A 369 2.07 6.26 -19.86
CA MET A 369 1.18 6.87 -18.90
C MET A 369 1.41 8.38 -18.92
N VAL A 370 0.32 9.13 -19.06
CA VAL A 370 0.31 10.59 -19.00
C VAL A 370 -0.31 11.01 -17.67
N THR A 371 0.45 11.77 -16.88
CA THR A 371 0.02 12.29 -15.58
C THR A 371 0.26 13.79 -15.49
N ASP A 372 -0.30 14.40 -14.45
CA ASP A 372 0.11 15.74 -14.04
C ASP A 372 1.62 15.77 -13.68
N PRO A 373 2.27 16.94 -13.88
CA PRO A 373 3.70 17.12 -13.65
C PRO A 373 4.12 16.97 -12.18
#